data_AF-A0A497JPU7-F1
#
_entry.id   AF-A0A497JPU7-F1
#
_cell.length_a   1.000
_cell.length_b   1.000
_cell.length_c   1.000
_cell.angle_alpha   90.00
_cell.angle_beta   90.00
_cell.angle_gamma   90.00
#
_symmetry.space_group_name_H-M   'P 1'
#
loop_
_entity.id
_entity.type
_entity.pdbx_description
1 polymer ?
#
loop_
_entity_poly.entity_id
_entity_poly.type
_entity_poly.pdbx_seq_one_letter_code
_entity_poly.pdbx_strand_id
1 'polypeptide(L)'
;MDTVEVENLIQKALKELDQALEAHIKKDFEARNMNIWNASSETEYLLFMLGIQAKVENEDDLPSTPNENKDFDVVECIVKAQENLQESLQLYRRQKKNLKEVYEKVFSARGYLIMLQEKIETKKL
;
A
#
# COMPACT_ATOMS: atom_id res chain seq x y z
N MET A 1 -2.18 21.24 -7.29
CA MET A 1 -1.45 20.12 -6.67
C MET A 1 -0.94 19.25 -7.80
N ASP A 2 0.38 19.06 -7.89
CA ASP A 2 1.03 18.56 -9.10
C ASP A 2 0.97 17.04 -9.21
N THR A 3 0.77 16.54 -10.43
CA THR A 3 0.78 15.10 -10.76
C THR A 3 2.09 14.39 -10.39
N VAL A 4 3.15 15.16 -10.12
CA VAL A 4 4.46 14.68 -9.70
C VAL A 4 4.41 14.04 -8.31
N GLU A 5 3.44 14.43 -7.47
CA GLU A 5 3.39 14.00 -6.08
C GLU A 5 2.85 12.57 -5.92
N VAL A 6 1.78 12.21 -6.64
CA VAL A 6 1.14 10.88 -6.57
C VAL A 6 2.10 9.77 -7.02
N GLU A 7 2.74 9.94 -8.19
CA GLU A 7 3.69 8.96 -8.71
C GLU A 7 4.90 8.77 -7.77
N ASN A 8 5.41 9.86 -7.20
CA ASN A 8 6.52 9.79 -6.25
C ASN A 8 6.14 9.06 -4.96
N LEU A 9 4.93 9.29 -4.44
CA LEU A 9 4.44 8.59 -3.24
C LEU A 9 4.32 7.08 -3.48
N ILE A 10 3.78 6.67 -4.64
CA ILE A 10 3.69 5.24 -5.00
C ILE A 10 5.09 4.62 -5.08
N GLN A 11 6.05 5.31 -5.73
CA GLN A 11 7.42 4.82 -5.84
C GLN A 11 8.14 4.73 -4.50
N LYS A 12 7.91 5.68 -3.60
CA LYS A 12 8.44 5.62 -2.23
C LYS A 12 7.88 4.42 -1.47
N ALA A 13 6.57 4.23 -1.47
CA ALA A 13 5.94 3.08 -0.81
C ALA A 13 6.47 1.75 -1.34
N LEU A 14 6.63 1.63 -2.67
CA LEU A 14 7.23 0.44 -3.30
C LEU A 14 8.68 0.21 -2.85
N LYS A 15 9.49 1.27 -2.80
CA LYS A 15 10.89 1.19 -2.35
C LYS A 15 10.98 0.74 -0.90
N GLU A 16 10.15 1.28 -0.02
CA GLU A 16 10.11 0.86 1.39
C GLU A 16 9.72 -0.63 1.50
N LEU A 17 8.79 -1.12 0.67
CA LEU A 17 8.44 -2.55 0.65
C LEU A 17 9.55 -3.45 0.11
N ASP A 18 10.29 -3.01 -0.91
CA ASP A 18 11.49 -3.72 -1.38
C ASP A 18 12.53 -3.84 -0.26
N GLN A 19 12.76 -2.73 0.46
CA GLN A 19 13.67 -2.71 1.60
C GLN A 19 13.16 -3.58 2.77
N ALA A 20 11.84 -3.64 3.01
CA ALA A 20 11.25 -4.54 3.99
C ALA A 20 11.50 -6.01 3.62
N LEU A 21 11.32 -6.37 2.35
CA LEU A 21 11.56 -7.74 1.87
C LEU A 21 13.04 -8.12 1.99
N GLU A 22 13.96 -7.23 1.61
CA GLU A 22 15.39 -7.45 1.80
C GLU A 22 15.77 -7.64 3.27
N ALA A 23 15.23 -6.79 4.16
CA ALA A 23 15.48 -6.87 5.59
C ALA A 23 14.92 -8.19 6.17
N HIS A 24 13.75 -8.64 5.70
CA HIS A 24 13.18 -9.93 6.06
C HIS A 24 14.14 -11.09 5.71
N ILE A 25 14.67 -11.11 4.48
CA ILE A 25 15.63 -12.14 4.03
C ILE A 25 16.90 -12.13 4.89
N LYS A 26 17.37 -10.93 5.26
CA LYS A 26 18.55 -10.73 6.13
C LYS A 26 18.25 -11.00 7.62
N LYS A 27 17.00 -11.32 7.98
CA LYS A 27 16.50 -11.48 9.36
C LYS A 27 16.67 -10.22 10.22
N ASP A 28 16.74 -9.05 9.59
CA ASP A 28 16.72 -7.75 10.25
C ASP A 28 15.26 -7.31 10.45
N PHE A 29 14.64 -7.86 11.49
CA PHE A 29 13.20 -7.67 11.73
C PHE A 29 12.85 -6.26 12.21
N GLU A 30 13.79 -5.55 12.84
CA GLU A 30 13.61 -4.15 13.23
C GLU A 30 13.53 -3.27 11.98
N ALA A 31 14.50 -3.39 11.07
CA ALA A 31 14.49 -2.66 9.82
C ALA A 31 13.29 -3.03 8.94
N ARG A 32 12.94 -4.33 8.87
CA ARG A 32 11.73 -4.79 8.16
C ARG A 32 10.48 -4.08 8.69
N ASN A 33 10.27 -4.09 10.00
CA ASN A 33 9.08 -3.51 10.61
C ASN A 33 9.05 -1.99 10.38
N MET A 34 10.18 -1.29 10.52
CA MET A 34 10.28 0.14 10.24
C MET A 34 9.89 0.47 8.79
N ASN A 35 10.42 -0.28 7.82
CA ASN A 35 10.12 -0.07 6.41
C ASN A 35 8.64 -0.37 6.09
N ILE A 36 8.01 -1.36 6.74
CA ILE A 36 6.56 -1.60 6.63
C ILE A 36 5.77 -0.37 7.13
N TRP A 37 6.14 0.20 8.28
CA TRP A 37 5.49 1.40 8.81
C TRP A 37 5.65 2.62 7.90
N ASN A 38 6.82 2.80 7.29
CA ASN A 38 7.05 3.86 6.32
C ASN A 38 6.18 3.66 5.07
N ALA A 39 6.15 2.44 4.52
CA ALA A 39 5.31 2.11 3.37
C ALA A 39 3.82 2.36 3.65
N SER A 40 3.34 1.99 4.83
CA SER A 40 1.97 2.29 5.27
C SER A 40 1.69 3.78 5.34
N SER A 41 2.62 4.56 5.88
CA SER A 41 2.46 6.01 6.03
C SER A 41 2.39 6.72 4.66
N GLU A 42 3.26 6.34 3.72
CA GLU A 42 3.23 6.84 2.33
C GLU A 42 1.93 6.41 1.62
N THR A 43 1.45 5.19 1.88
CA THR A 43 0.20 4.66 1.30
C THR A 43 -1.05 5.37 1.84
N GLU A 44 -1.13 5.63 3.14
CA GLU A 44 -2.25 6.36 3.75
C GLU A 44 -2.29 7.82 3.26
N TYR A 45 -1.12 8.47 3.16
CA TYR A 45 -1.05 9.82 2.60
C TYR A 45 -1.47 9.86 1.13
N LEU A 46 -1.04 8.85 0.34
CA LEU A 46 -1.48 8.67 -1.04
C LEU A 46 -2.99 8.48 -1.15
N LEU A 47 -3.61 7.67 -0.28
CA LEU A 47 -5.07 7.49 -0.26
C LEU A 47 -5.80 8.78 0.06
N PHE A 48 -5.33 9.54 1.04
CA PHE A 48 -5.90 10.85 1.37
C PHE A 48 -5.89 11.77 0.15
N MET A 49 -4.75 11.86 -0.53
CA MET A 49 -4.56 12.69 -1.73
C MET A 49 -5.46 12.25 -2.89
N LEU A 50 -5.52 10.94 -3.15
CA LEU A 50 -6.36 10.38 -4.21
C LEU A 50 -7.85 10.54 -3.89
N GLY A 51 -8.27 10.40 -2.63
CA GLY A 51 -9.66 10.60 -2.21
C GLY A 51 -10.16 12.01 -2.50
N ILE A 52 -9.34 13.02 -2.21
CA ILE A 52 -9.64 14.43 -2.54
C ILE A 52 -9.77 14.63 -4.05
N GLN A 53 -8.86 14.03 -4.85
CA GLN A 53 -8.84 14.24 -6.30
C GLN A 53 -9.91 13.46 -7.05
N ALA A 54 -10.20 12.24 -6.60
CA ALA A 54 -11.18 11.34 -7.20
C ALA A 54 -12.62 11.65 -6.79
N LYS A 55 -12.83 12.59 -5.84
CA LYS A 55 -14.15 12.88 -5.23
C LYS A 55 -14.82 11.62 -4.69
N VAL A 56 -14.04 10.78 -4.02
CA VAL A 56 -14.59 9.64 -3.28
C VAL A 56 -15.23 10.23 -2.03
N GLU A 57 -16.55 10.49 -2.10
CA GLU A 57 -17.29 11.26 -1.09
C GLU A 57 -18.03 10.36 -0.07
N ASN A 58 -18.25 9.07 -0.37
CA ASN A 58 -19.04 8.16 0.49
C ASN A 58 -18.30 6.84 0.80
N GLU A 59 -18.58 6.26 1.98
CA GLU A 59 -18.06 4.93 2.38
C GLU A 59 -18.51 3.81 1.42
N ASP A 60 -19.67 3.94 0.78
CA ASP A 60 -20.20 2.98 -0.21
C ASP A 60 -19.36 2.89 -1.49
N ASP A 61 -18.50 3.88 -1.75
CA ASP A 61 -17.57 3.88 -2.89
C ASP A 61 -16.22 3.22 -2.56
N LEU A 62 -16.02 2.79 -1.31
CA LEU A 62 -14.77 2.16 -0.89
C LEU A 62 -14.69 0.71 -1.38
N PRO A 63 -13.55 0.29 -1.95
CA PRO A 63 -13.33 -1.11 -2.30
C PRO A 63 -13.41 -2.00 -1.06
N SER A 64 -13.79 -3.26 -1.28
CA SER A 64 -13.65 -4.26 -0.23
C SER A 64 -12.17 -4.47 0.13
N THR A 65 -11.88 -4.58 1.42
CA THR A 65 -10.55 -4.96 1.91
C THR A 65 -10.23 -6.41 1.52
N PRO A 66 -8.93 -6.79 1.47
CA PRO A 66 -8.54 -8.18 1.30
C PRO A 66 -9.27 -9.08 2.29
N ASN A 67 -9.69 -10.27 1.84
CA ASN A 67 -10.51 -11.19 2.63
C ASN A 67 -9.78 -11.58 3.93
N GLU A 68 -10.26 -11.06 5.07
CA GLU A 68 -9.69 -11.22 6.42
C GLU A 68 -9.56 -12.69 6.85
N ASN A 69 -10.27 -13.61 6.19
CA ASN A 69 -10.23 -15.05 6.48
C ASN A 69 -9.01 -15.79 5.92
N LYS A 70 -8.14 -15.13 5.14
CA LYS A 70 -6.91 -15.73 4.62
C LYS A 70 -5.72 -15.36 5.49
N ASP A 71 -5.10 -16.37 6.12
CA ASP A 71 -3.85 -16.20 6.85
C ASP A 71 -2.68 -16.14 5.88
N PHE A 72 -2.43 -14.94 5.33
CA PHE A 72 -1.24 -14.66 4.53
C PHE A 72 -0.01 -14.53 5.43
N ASP A 73 1.13 -15.06 4.99
CA ASP A 73 2.39 -14.82 5.69
C ASP A 73 2.93 -13.39 5.43
N VAL A 74 4.02 -13.03 6.12
CA VAL A 74 4.64 -11.70 6.01
C VAL A 74 5.11 -11.41 4.58
N VAL A 75 5.71 -12.39 3.90
CA VAL A 75 6.24 -12.22 2.54
C VAL A 75 5.09 -12.09 1.55
N GLU A 76 4.07 -12.93 1.66
CA GLU A 76 2.87 -12.87 0.83
C GLU A 76 2.15 -11.53 0.94
N CYS A 77 2.00 -10.98 2.16
CA CYS A 77 1.42 -9.66 2.34
C CYS A 77 2.27 -8.55 1.70
N ILE A 78 3.60 -8.59 1.86
CA ILE A 78 4.50 -7.60 1.25
C ILE A 78 4.34 -7.65 -0.28
N VAL A 79 4.43 -8.84 -0.88
CA VAL A 79 4.34 -9.01 -2.33
C VAL A 79 2.99 -8.53 -2.85
N LYS A 80 1.89 -8.88 -2.19
CA LYS A 80 0.55 -8.43 -2.61
C LYS A 80 0.35 -6.92 -2.49
N ALA A 81 0.92 -6.29 -1.47
CA ALA A 81 0.94 -4.83 -1.37
C ALA A 81 1.73 -4.21 -2.54
N GLN A 82 2.90 -4.78 -2.87
CA GLN A 82 3.71 -4.34 -4.00
C GLN A 82 2.98 -4.49 -5.34
N GLU A 83 2.35 -5.64 -5.59
CA GLU A 83 1.59 -5.89 -6.83
C GLU A 83 0.49 -4.83 -7.04
N ASN A 84 -0.27 -4.52 -5.99
CA ASN A 84 -1.32 -3.51 -6.05
C ASN A 84 -0.77 -2.10 -6.25
N LEU A 85 0.33 -1.73 -5.59
CA LEU A 85 0.99 -0.43 -5.80
C LEU A 85 1.64 -0.31 -7.19
N GLN A 86 2.19 -1.40 -7.74
CA GLN A 86 2.71 -1.42 -9.11
C GLN A 86 1.59 -1.26 -10.13
N GLU A 87 0.46 -1.93 -9.92
CA GLU A 87 -0.72 -1.79 -10.78
C GLU A 87 -1.29 -0.37 -10.70
N SER A 88 -1.39 0.21 -9.51
CA SER A 88 -1.84 1.60 -9.34
C SER A 88 -0.91 2.59 -10.04
N LEU A 89 0.41 2.38 -10.00
CA LEU A 89 1.38 3.18 -10.74
C LEU A 89 1.17 3.09 -12.26
N GLN A 90 0.95 1.88 -12.78
CA GLN A 90 0.69 1.67 -14.21
C GLN A 90 -0.62 2.35 -14.65
N LEU A 91 -1.68 2.21 -13.85
CA LEU A 91 -2.97 2.86 -14.08
C LEU A 91 -2.82 4.37 -14.07
N TYR A 92 -2.14 4.94 -13.07
CA TYR A 92 -1.92 6.37 -12.95
C TYR A 92 -1.18 6.95 -14.16
N ARG A 93 -0.14 6.26 -14.63
CA ARG A 93 0.62 6.65 -15.84
C ARG A 93 -0.22 6.63 -17.12
N ARG A 94 -1.17 5.69 -17.24
CA ARG A 94 -2.05 5.55 -18.41
C ARG A 94 -3.27 6.46 -18.37
N GLN A 95 -3.86 6.66 -17.19
CA GLN A 95 -5.19 7.24 -17.01
C GLN A 95 -5.17 8.38 -15.99
N LYS A 96 -4.34 9.41 -16.19
CA LYS A 96 -4.23 10.57 -15.29
C LYS A 96 -5.55 11.26 -14.91
N LYS A 97 -6.63 11.03 -15.67
CA LYS A 97 -7.97 11.60 -15.42
C LYS A 97 -8.93 10.67 -14.66
N ASN A 98 -8.71 9.35 -14.68
CA ASN A 98 -9.54 8.37 -13.98
C ASN A 98 -8.77 7.85 -12.76
N LEU A 99 -8.94 8.53 -11.64
CA LEU A 99 -8.22 8.23 -10.40
C LEU A 99 -8.94 7.21 -9.51
N LYS A 100 -10.17 6.79 -9.88
CA LYS A 100 -10.92 5.80 -9.10
C LYS A 100 -10.16 4.47 -9.10
N GLU A 101 -9.84 3.91 -10.26
CA GLU A 101 -9.11 2.63 -10.34
C GLU A 101 -7.73 2.69 -9.65
N VAL A 102 -7.05 3.85 -9.70
CA VAL A 102 -5.80 4.07 -8.98
C VAL A 102 -6.05 3.99 -7.47
N TYR A 103 -7.06 4.71 -6.97
CA TYR A 103 -7.48 4.69 -5.58
C TYR A 103 -7.81 3.26 -5.12
N GLU A 104 -8.59 2.51 -5.89
CA GLU A 104 -9.02 1.15 -5.54
C GLU A 104 -7.83 0.20 -5.33
N LYS A 105 -6.81 0.31 -6.19
CA LYS A 105 -5.58 -0.47 -6.06
C LYS A 105 -4.73 -0.04 -4.87
N VAL A 106 -4.59 1.26 -4.62
CA VAL A 106 -3.89 1.74 -3.41
C VAL A 106 -4.62 1.28 -2.14
N PHE A 107 -5.95 1.32 -2.13
CA PHE A 107 -6.76 0.87 -1.00
C PHE A 107 -6.61 -0.64 -0.74
N SER A 108 -6.52 -1.42 -1.82
CA SER A 108 -6.21 -2.85 -1.72
C SER A 108 -4.82 -3.10 -1.12
N ALA A 109 -3.81 -2.32 -1.53
CA ALA A 109 -2.48 -2.39 -0.93
C ALA A 109 -2.49 -2.07 0.57
N ARG A 110 -3.21 -1.01 0.97
CA ARG A 110 -3.42 -0.62 2.38
C ARG A 110 -3.97 -1.76 3.22
N GLY A 111 -4.91 -2.54 2.70
CA GLY A 111 -5.42 -3.71 3.41
C GLY A 111 -4.34 -4.73 3.80
N TYR A 112 -3.41 -5.05 2.89
CA TYR A 112 -2.29 -5.95 3.20
C TYR A 112 -1.29 -5.34 4.20
N LEU A 113 -1.09 -4.02 4.13
CA LEU A 113 -0.22 -3.29 5.06
C LEU A 113 -0.79 -3.30 6.48
N ILE A 114 -2.11 -3.20 6.65
CA ILE A 114 -2.78 -3.34 7.94
C ILE A 114 -2.58 -4.74 8.51
N MET A 115 -2.77 -5.78 7.69
CA MET A 115 -2.51 -7.17 8.14
C MET A 115 -1.06 -7.36 8.61
N LEU A 116 -0.09 -6.71 7.95
CA LEU A 116 1.31 -6.73 8.38
C LEU A 116 1.50 -6.01 9.72
N GLN A 117 0.92 -4.82 9.88
CA GLN A 117 1.00 -4.05 11.13
C GLN A 117 0.37 -4.81 12.29
N GLU A 118 -0.78 -5.44 12.10
CA GLU A 118 -1.43 -6.29 13.11
C GLU A 118 -0.54 -7.47 13.52
N LYS A 119 0.10 -8.15 12.56
CA LYS A 119 1.05 -9.24 12.85
C LYS A 119 2.24 -8.72 13.66
N ILE A 120 2.77 -7.54 13.32
CA ILE A 120 3.87 -6.89 14.04
C ILE A 120 3.46 -6.57 15.49
N GLU A 121 2.34 -5.89 15.69
CA GLU A 121 1.89 -5.43 17.00
C GLU A 121 1.48 -6.59 17.92
N THR A 122 0.83 -7.61 17.35
CA THR A 122 0.44 -8.81 18.11
C THR A 122 1.58 -9.78 18.36
N LYS A 123 2.79 -9.49 17.84
CA LYS A 123 3.97 -10.38 17.86
C LYS A 123 3.69 -11.78 17.32
N LYS A 124 2.72 -11.93 16.42
CA LYS A 124 2.40 -13.19 15.72
C LYS A 124 3.30 -13.37 14.47
N LEU A 125 4.54 -12.91 14.55
CA LEU A 125 5.55 -12.93 13.49
C LEU A 125 6.44 -14.16 13.56
#